data_AF-A0A521WSV5-F1
#
_entry.id   AF-A0A521WSV5-F1
#
_cell.length_a   1.000
_cell.length_b   1.000
_cell.length_c   1.000
_cell.angle_alpha   90.00
_cell.angle_beta   90.00
_cell.angle_gamma   90.00
#
_symmetry.space_group_name_H-M   'P 1'
#
loop_
_entity.id
_entity.type
_entity.pdbx_description
1 polymer ?
#
loop_
_entity_poly.entity_id
_entity_poly.type
_entity_poly.pdbx_seq_one_letter_code
_entity_poly.pdbx_strand_id
1 'polypeptide(L)'
;KRQGRGSREAMLLQLAKIWGVYVPRFYRPEYRPDGGIGSIAPTVEGLPKRVTKRFVQQLPPPLTTPIVPYLQTVHDRAAIEIQRGCTQGCRFCQAGMIYRPRLERDPEEVVDAARELLRTTGYDELSLVSLSTTDHSRIVPIVEGLRAEFGDGITISLPSMRVDSFSVRIAEAVATRGKHSITFAPEAGTERLRWTINKNVTDADLYEAVENAFAQGWTNVKMYFMVGQPTETHEDIEGIVTLARRVREIGREHHGGRARVRVSTSNFIPKAHTPFQWAAQARPDVLRQRHLYLRDALKKCGVQFTWEDPEHSLLEAVLSRGDRRLGKAIHRAWQAGARFDAWHEHYDWPRWQRAFEESGLDPEWYAYREPGLQDRFPWSHINIGVTESYLRGEWLKTLRGEQTPDCHKQPCNVCGVQNQNADDCLNRFDLRLAEHGKPPVDRSGLIKPIELFSLG
;
A
#
# COMPACT_ATOMS: atom_id res chain seq x y z
N LYS A 1 9.88 -30.62 -11.90
CA LYS A 1 10.92 -31.46 -11.25
C LYS A 1 11.12 -32.85 -11.90
N ARG A 2 10.17 -33.42 -12.66
CA ARG A 2 10.30 -34.78 -13.22
C ARG A 2 11.21 -34.95 -14.46
N GLN A 3 11.76 -33.89 -15.05
CA GLN A 3 12.64 -33.99 -16.25
C GLN A 3 13.96 -33.20 -16.20
N GLY A 4 14.26 -32.46 -15.11
CA GLY A 4 15.47 -31.62 -15.06
C GLY A 4 16.69 -32.35 -14.48
N ARG A 5 17.63 -32.78 -15.34
CA ARG A 5 18.91 -33.43 -14.97
C ARG A 5 19.97 -32.47 -14.38
N GLY A 6 19.59 -31.46 -13.59
CA GLY A 6 20.51 -30.41 -13.10
C GLY A 6 20.56 -30.26 -11.58
N SER A 7 21.67 -29.73 -11.05
CA SER A 7 21.78 -29.36 -9.63
C SER A 7 20.85 -28.18 -9.29
N ARG A 8 20.49 -28.03 -8.01
CA ARG A 8 19.71 -26.86 -7.54
C ARG A 8 20.38 -25.55 -7.92
N GLU A 9 21.71 -25.50 -7.83
CA GLU A 9 22.50 -24.31 -8.18
C GLU A 9 22.43 -23.99 -9.68
N ALA A 10 22.52 -25.01 -10.55
CA ALA A 10 22.33 -24.83 -11.99
C ALA A 10 20.93 -24.29 -12.30
N MET A 11 19.88 -24.83 -11.67
CA MET A 11 18.51 -24.32 -11.82
C MET A 11 18.39 -22.86 -11.36
N LEU A 12 18.94 -22.52 -10.19
CA LEU A 12 18.92 -21.15 -9.67
C LEU A 12 19.65 -20.19 -10.60
N LEU A 13 20.78 -20.61 -11.20
CA LEU A 13 21.53 -19.77 -12.13
C LEU A 13 20.76 -19.53 -13.42
N GLN A 14 20.06 -20.54 -13.95
CA GLN A 14 19.18 -20.35 -15.09
C GLN A 14 18.04 -19.38 -14.77
N LEU A 15 17.43 -19.50 -13.57
CA LEU A 15 16.41 -18.55 -13.11
C LEU A 15 16.96 -17.12 -12.98
N ALA A 16 18.19 -16.95 -12.48
CA ALA A 16 18.81 -15.63 -12.33
C ALA A 16 19.09 -14.91 -13.65
N LYS A 17 19.20 -15.65 -14.76
CA LYS A 17 19.33 -15.09 -16.12
C LYS A 17 18.00 -14.60 -16.68
N ILE A 18 16.88 -15.02 -16.09
CA ILE A 18 15.56 -14.56 -16.52
C ILE A 18 15.36 -13.12 -16.04
N TRP A 19 15.09 -12.20 -16.96
CA TRP A 19 14.83 -10.80 -16.63
C TRP A 19 13.78 -10.64 -15.52
N GLY A 20 14.11 -9.82 -14.53
CA GLY A 20 13.28 -9.51 -13.37
C GLY A 20 13.23 -10.57 -12.27
N VAL A 21 13.92 -11.70 -12.42
CA VAL A 21 14.04 -12.71 -11.36
C VAL A 21 15.27 -12.41 -10.51
N TYR A 22 15.04 -12.00 -9.26
CA TYR A 22 16.12 -11.84 -8.29
C TYR A 22 16.42 -13.16 -7.60
N VAL A 23 17.67 -13.64 -7.70
CA VAL A 23 18.13 -14.83 -6.98
C VAL A 23 19.16 -14.44 -5.93
N PRO A 24 18.75 -14.28 -4.65
CA PRO A 24 19.60 -13.92 -3.52
C PRO A 24 20.96 -14.59 -3.43
N ARG A 25 21.05 -15.88 -3.78
CA ARG A 25 22.25 -16.70 -3.64
C ARG A 25 23.44 -16.15 -4.41
N PHE A 26 23.20 -15.44 -5.52
CA PHE A 26 24.26 -14.92 -6.39
C PHE A 26 24.55 -13.44 -6.16
N TYR A 27 24.17 -12.89 -5.00
CA TYR A 27 24.44 -11.49 -4.65
C TYR A 27 25.04 -11.41 -3.25
N ARG A 28 26.25 -10.86 -3.13
CA ARG A 28 26.95 -10.71 -1.86
C ARG A 28 26.87 -9.26 -1.39
N PRO A 29 26.31 -8.99 -0.19
CA PRO A 29 26.44 -7.69 0.45
C PRO A 29 27.82 -7.52 1.08
N GLU A 30 28.38 -6.33 0.98
CA GLU A 30 29.51 -5.87 1.78
C GLU A 30 29.01 -4.83 2.76
N TYR A 31 29.37 -5.01 4.04
CA TYR A 31 28.94 -4.13 5.12
C TYR A 31 30.04 -3.15 5.49
N ARG A 32 29.64 -1.93 5.84
CA ARG A 32 30.49 -0.92 6.43
C ARG A 32 30.77 -1.25 7.91
N PRO A 33 31.78 -0.61 8.55
CA PRO A 33 32.07 -0.81 9.98
C PRO A 33 30.88 -0.51 10.91
N ASP A 34 29.99 0.42 10.52
CA ASP A 34 28.76 0.76 11.25
C ASP A 34 27.61 -0.25 11.07
N GLY A 35 27.88 -1.35 10.36
CA GLY A 35 26.90 -2.39 10.01
C GLY A 35 25.99 -2.02 8.84
N GLY A 36 26.09 -0.83 8.27
CA GLY A 36 25.31 -0.40 7.09
C GLY A 36 25.74 -1.12 5.80
N ILE A 37 24.91 -1.07 4.76
CA ILE A 37 25.25 -1.64 3.44
C ILE A 37 26.25 -0.71 2.72
N GLY A 38 27.41 -1.24 2.36
CA GLY A 38 28.39 -0.57 1.50
C GLY A 38 28.16 -0.88 0.03
N SER A 39 27.98 -2.16 -0.32
CA SER A 39 27.72 -2.61 -1.68
C SER A 39 26.88 -3.90 -1.70
N ILE A 40 26.19 -4.17 -2.81
CA ILE A 40 25.58 -5.48 -3.09
C ILE A 40 25.92 -5.80 -4.54
N ALA A 41 26.74 -6.82 -4.76
CA ALA A 41 27.26 -7.15 -6.08
C ALA A 41 26.94 -8.60 -6.47
N PRO A 42 26.71 -8.87 -7.76
CA PRO A 42 26.56 -10.24 -8.23
C PRO A 42 27.87 -11.01 -8.03
N THR A 43 27.78 -12.29 -7.66
CA THR A 43 28.92 -13.20 -7.49
C THR A 43 29.20 -14.06 -8.73
N VAL A 44 28.37 -13.93 -9.76
CA VAL A 44 28.48 -14.65 -11.03
C VAL A 44 28.48 -13.65 -12.17
N GLU A 45 29.40 -13.83 -13.11
CA GLU A 45 29.51 -13.00 -14.31
C GLU A 45 28.24 -13.06 -15.16
N GLY A 46 27.90 -11.95 -15.81
CA GLY A 46 26.71 -11.81 -16.65
C GLY A 46 25.40 -11.56 -15.90
N LEU A 47 25.37 -11.64 -14.57
CA LEU A 47 24.20 -11.22 -13.79
C LEU A 47 24.17 -9.69 -13.61
N PRO A 48 22.99 -9.06 -13.63
CA PRO A 48 22.88 -7.61 -13.56
C PRO A 48 23.22 -7.10 -12.16
N LYS A 49 23.94 -5.97 -12.07
CA LYS A 49 24.22 -5.28 -10.80
C LYS A 49 22.95 -4.80 -10.09
N ARG A 50 21.92 -4.43 -10.87
CA ARG A 50 20.58 -4.07 -10.37
C ARG A 50 19.53 -4.92 -11.07
N VAL A 51 18.68 -5.59 -10.31
CA VAL A 51 17.57 -6.39 -10.84
C VAL A 51 16.35 -5.50 -10.97
N THR A 52 15.94 -5.23 -12.21
CA THR A 52 14.73 -4.47 -12.50
C THR A 52 13.50 -5.38 -12.45
N LYS A 53 12.48 -5.01 -11.67
CA LYS A 53 11.21 -5.74 -11.62
C LYS A 53 10.60 -5.82 -13.02
N ARG A 54 9.72 -6.79 -13.24
CA ARG A 54 8.91 -6.83 -14.46
C ARG A 54 7.79 -5.80 -14.37
N PHE A 55 7.51 -5.15 -15.50
CA PHE A 55 6.36 -4.27 -15.66
C PHE A 55 5.30 -5.02 -16.45
N VAL A 56 4.09 -5.00 -15.90
CA VAL A 56 2.88 -5.42 -16.62
C VAL A 56 2.42 -4.18 -17.39
N GLN A 57 2.24 -4.30 -18.71
CA GLN A 57 1.75 -3.20 -19.55
C GLN A 57 0.22 -3.23 -19.69
N GLN A 58 -0.36 -4.43 -19.60
CA GLN A 58 -1.79 -4.67 -19.62
C GLN A 58 -2.13 -5.72 -18.57
N LEU A 59 -3.24 -5.53 -17.86
CA LEU A 59 -3.69 -6.50 -16.87
C LEU A 59 -3.89 -7.88 -17.54
N PRO A 60 -3.46 -8.99 -16.92
CA PRO A 60 -3.76 -10.32 -17.44
C PRO A 60 -5.28 -10.54 -17.47
N PRO A 61 -5.81 -11.51 -18.24
CA PRO A 61 -7.24 -11.84 -18.18
C PRO A 61 -7.72 -12.11 -16.74
N PRO A 62 -8.95 -11.72 -16.36
CA PRO A 62 -9.51 -12.04 -15.06
C PRO A 62 -9.54 -13.56 -14.82
N LEU A 63 -9.29 -13.99 -13.59
CA LEU A 63 -9.47 -15.39 -13.21
C LEU A 63 -10.97 -15.65 -12.99
N THR A 64 -11.60 -16.34 -13.95
CA THR A 64 -13.05 -16.62 -13.92
C THR A 64 -13.41 -18.04 -13.50
N THR A 65 -12.42 -18.93 -13.33
CA THR A 65 -12.61 -20.33 -12.89
C THR A 65 -11.66 -20.69 -11.74
N PRO A 66 -11.69 -19.95 -10.61
CA PRO A 66 -10.85 -20.28 -9.47
C PRO A 66 -11.28 -21.59 -8.82
N ILE A 67 -10.37 -22.21 -8.07
CA ILE A 67 -10.72 -23.31 -7.16
C ILE A 67 -11.61 -22.72 -6.05
N VAL A 68 -12.84 -23.22 -5.93
CA VAL A 68 -13.78 -22.82 -4.87
C VAL A 68 -13.51 -23.67 -3.61
N PRO A 69 -13.14 -23.04 -2.48
CA PRO A 69 -12.92 -23.78 -1.22
C PRO A 69 -14.22 -24.38 -0.66
N TYR A 70 -14.14 -25.57 -0.06
CA TYR A 70 -15.26 -26.17 0.70
C TYR A 70 -15.27 -25.73 2.18
N LEU A 71 -14.63 -24.60 2.49
CA LEU A 71 -14.56 -24.02 3.83
C LEU A 71 -14.61 -22.50 3.70
N GLN A 72 -15.11 -21.84 4.73
CA GLN A 72 -15.17 -20.38 4.76
C GLN A 72 -13.75 -19.80 4.81
N THR A 73 -13.42 -18.95 3.84
CA THR A 73 -12.12 -18.27 3.77
C THR A 73 -12.21 -16.81 4.24
N VAL A 74 -11.06 -16.17 4.46
CA VAL A 74 -11.00 -14.75 4.90
C VAL A 74 -11.64 -13.80 3.88
N HIS A 75 -11.57 -14.15 2.60
CA HIS A 75 -12.19 -13.41 1.50
C HIS A 75 -13.09 -14.34 0.71
N ASP A 76 -14.17 -14.78 1.36
CA ASP A 76 -15.11 -15.75 0.79
C ASP A 76 -16.15 -15.09 -0.13
N ARG A 77 -15.67 -14.63 -1.29
CA ARG A 77 -16.45 -13.90 -2.30
C ARG A 77 -15.74 -13.93 -3.65
N ALA A 78 -16.49 -13.70 -4.73
CA ALA A 78 -15.89 -13.49 -6.05
C ALA A 78 -15.08 -12.17 -6.04
N ALA A 79 -13.99 -12.12 -6.81
CA ALA A 79 -13.11 -10.95 -6.85
C ALA A 79 -12.56 -10.71 -8.26
N ILE A 80 -12.66 -9.46 -8.73
CA ILE A 80 -12.09 -9.03 -10.01
C ILE A 80 -11.18 -7.83 -9.75
N GLU A 81 -9.90 -7.92 -10.15
CA GLU A 81 -8.97 -6.78 -10.10
C GLU A 81 -9.33 -5.81 -11.23
N ILE A 82 -9.93 -4.66 -10.89
CA ILE A 82 -10.34 -3.66 -11.89
C ILE A 82 -9.24 -2.63 -12.18
N GLN A 83 -8.30 -2.45 -11.23
CA GLN A 83 -7.20 -1.50 -11.35
C GLN A 83 -5.98 -2.00 -10.58
N ARG A 84 -4.80 -1.88 -11.20
CA ARG A 84 -3.50 -2.08 -10.54
C ARG A 84 -2.73 -0.77 -10.50
N GLY A 85 -2.03 -0.52 -9.39
CA GLY A 85 -1.30 0.73 -9.19
C GLY A 85 -2.20 1.87 -8.71
N CYS A 86 -1.54 2.94 -8.28
CA CYS A 86 -2.18 4.13 -7.70
C CYS A 86 -1.28 5.35 -7.93
N THR A 87 -1.84 6.47 -8.37
CA THR A 87 -1.11 7.69 -8.72
C THR A 87 -1.06 8.72 -7.60
N GLN A 88 -1.77 8.48 -6.48
CA GLN A 88 -1.90 9.39 -5.35
C GLN A 88 -0.58 9.77 -4.68
N GLY A 89 0.42 8.88 -4.74
CA GLY A 89 1.78 9.21 -4.32
C GLY A 89 1.95 9.44 -2.82
N CYS A 90 1.13 8.80 -1.97
CA CYS A 90 1.32 8.82 -0.52
C CYS A 90 2.72 8.30 -0.15
N ARG A 91 3.48 9.07 0.63
CA ARG A 91 4.93 8.88 0.85
C ARG A 91 5.30 7.70 1.74
N PHE A 92 4.33 7.17 2.49
CA PHE A 92 4.47 5.95 3.29
C PHE A 92 4.04 4.69 2.52
N CYS A 93 3.30 4.83 1.42
CA CYS A 93 2.62 3.71 0.78
C CYS A 93 3.53 2.96 -0.19
N GLN A 94 4.03 1.80 0.24
CA GLN A 94 4.86 0.93 -0.60
C GLN A 94 4.13 0.45 -1.86
N ALA A 95 2.84 0.09 -1.73
CA ALA A 95 2.02 -0.33 -2.85
C ALA A 95 1.90 0.78 -3.93
N GLY A 96 1.75 2.04 -3.51
CA GLY A 96 1.69 3.21 -4.39
C GLY A 96 2.98 3.49 -5.17
N MET A 97 4.11 2.89 -4.77
CA MET A 97 5.39 2.98 -5.48
C MET A 97 5.67 1.71 -6.30
N ILE A 98 5.51 0.53 -5.69
CA ILE A 98 5.87 -0.76 -6.32
C ILE A 98 4.88 -1.16 -7.42
N TYR A 99 3.60 -0.81 -7.35
CA TYR A 99 2.63 -1.24 -8.37
C TYR A 99 2.52 -0.30 -9.58
N ARG A 100 3.27 0.80 -9.64
CA ARG A 100 3.27 1.70 -10.81
C ARG A 100 3.75 0.97 -12.08
N PRO A 101 3.20 1.31 -13.27
CA PRO A 101 2.20 2.36 -13.56
C PRO A 101 0.77 1.99 -13.11
N ARG A 102 -0.17 2.94 -13.18
CA ARG A 102 -1.59 2.65 -13.00
C ARG A 102 -2.15 2.01 -14.27
N LEU A 103 -2.88 0.92 -14.13
CA LEU A 103 -3.56 0.17 -15.20
C LEU A 103 -5.01 -0.07 -14.80
N GLU A 104 -5.91 -0.01 -15.76
CA GLU A 104 -7.36 -0.12 -15.57
C GLU A 104 -7.96 -1.13 -16.54
N ARG A 105 -9.07 -1.74 -16.15
CA ARG A 105 -9.88 -2.58 -17.04
C ARG A 105 -10.96 -1.77 -17.74
N ASP A 106 -11.41 -2.30 -18.88
CA ASP A 106 -12.61 -1.81 -19.54
C ASP A 106 -13.87 -2.28 -18.79
N PRO A 107 -14.93 -1.44 -18.70
CA PRO A 107 -16.17 -1.83 -18.04
C PRO A 107 -16.79 -3.13 -18.58
N GLU A 108 -16.77 -3.32 -19.89
CA GLU A 108 -17.29 -4.52 -20.56
C GLU A 108 -16.51 -5.78 -20.13
N GLU A 109 -15.18 -5.71 -20.09
CA GLU A 109 -14.32 -6.81 -19.62
C GLU A 109 -14.67 -7.21 -18.17
N VAL A 110 -14.97 -6.22 -17.32
CA VAL A 110 -15.36 -6.47 -15.92
C VAL A 110 -16.71 -7.17 -15.83
N VAL A 111 -17.71 -6.73 -16.61
CA VAL A 111 -19.06 -7.34 -16.61
C VAL A 111 -19.01 -8.76 -17.16
N ASP A 112 -18.29 -8.99 -18.26
CA ASP A 112 -18.15 -10.32 -18.86
C ASP A 112 -17.42 -11.29 -17.92
N ALA A 113 -16.35 -10.82 -17.27
CA ALA A 113 -15.65 -11.60 -16.27
C ALA A 113 -16.52 -11.91 -15.05
N ALA A 114 -17.34 -10.95 -14.59
CA ALA A 114 -18.27 -11.17 -13.50
C ALA A 114 -19.31 -12.24 -13.85
N ARG A 115 -19.86 -12.21 -15.07
CA ARG A 115 -20.83 -13.21 -15.54
C ARG A 115 -20.26 -14.61 -15.46
N GLU A 116 -19.06 -14.82 -16.00
CA GLU A 116 -18.43 -16.15 -15.98
C GLU A 116 -18.02 -16.55 -14.56
N LEU A 117 -17.41 -15.64 -13.79
CA LEU A 117 -16.94 -15.92 -12.44
C LEU A 117 -18.07 -16.30 -11.50
N LEU A 118 -19.19 -15.57 -11.49
CA LEU A 118 -20.33 -15.87 -10.63
C LEU A 118 -20.99 -17.20 -11.05
N ARG A 119 -21.10 -17.46 -12.36
CA ARG A 119 -21.65 -18.72 -12.89
C ARG A 119 -20.82 -19.95 -12.50
N THR A 120 -19.49 -19.85 -12.51
CA THR A 120 -18.59 -20.98 -12.24
C THR A 120 -18.36 -21.23 -10.77
N THR A 121 -18.51 -20.19 -9.93
CA THR A 121 -18.22 -20.28 -8.49
C THR A 121 -19.46 -20.37 -7.62
N GLY A 122 -20.60 -19.86 -8.07
CA GLY A 122 -21.83 -19.78 -7.29
C GLY A 122 -21.82 -18.72 -6.19
N TYR A 123 -20.82 -17.84 -6.15
CA TYR A 123 -20.81 -16.72 -5.22
C TYR A 123 -21.94 -15.72 -5.50
N ASP A 124 -22.46 -15.09 -4.45
CA ASP A 124 -23.46 -14.03 -4.50
C ASP A 124 -22.88 -12.64 -4.13
N GLU A 125 -21.60 -12.57 -3.76
CA GLU A 125 -20.86 -11.33 -3.53
C GLU A 125 -19.70 -11.19 -4.53
N LEU A 126 -19.58 -10.01 -5.14
CA LEU A 126 -18.49 -9.62 -6.04
C LEU A 126 -17.71 -8.42 -5.46
N SER A 127 -16.42 -8.62 -5.22
CA SER A 127 -15.48 -7.57 -4.81
C SER A 127 -14.75 -6.98 -6.00
N LEU A 128 -14.83 -5.66 -6.17
CA LEU A 128 -14.01 -4.92 -7.15
C LEU A 128 -12.67 -4.55 -6.53
N VAL A 129 -11.63 -5.34 -6.82
CA VAL A 129 -10.33 -5.23 -6.16
C VAL A 129 -9.47 -4.17 -6.83
N SER A 130 -8.96 -3.24 -6.04
CA SER A 130 -7.93 -2.28 -6.45
C SER A 130 -7.23 -1.64 -5.24
N LEU A 131 -6.21 -0.81 -5.50
CA LEU A 131 -5.61 0.04 -4.46
C LEU A 131 -6.43 1.30 -4.14
N SER A 132 -7.32 1.72 -5.06
CA SER A 132 -8.18 2.90 -4.91
C SER A 132 -9.31 2.80 -5.93
N THR A 133 -10.45 2.25 -5.50
CA THR A 133 -11.51 1.78 -6.41
C THR A 133 -12.24 2.95 -7.08
N THR A 134 -12.46 4.02 -6.33
CA THR A 134 -13.13 5.22 -6.82
C THR A 134 -12.23 6.14 -7.64
N ASP A 135 -10.91 5.89 -7.65
CA ASP A 135 -10.02 6.54 -8.60
C ASP A 135 -10.15 5.96 -10.01
N HIS A 136 -10.81 4.80 -10.19
CA HIS A 136 -10.95 4.20 -11.51
C HIS A 136 -11.72 5.13 -12.47
N SER A 137 -11.13 5.47 -13.62
CA SER A 137 -11.63 6.51 -14.54
C SER A 137 -13.05 6.24 -15.04
N ARG A 138 -13.42 4.96 -15.11
CA ARG A 138 -14.74 4.46 -15.54
C ARG A 138 -15.45 3.63 -14.48
N ILE A 139 -15.29 3.98 -13.19
CA ILE A 139 -15.97 3.26 -12.10
C ILE A 139 -17.50 3.31 -12.20
N VAL A 140 -18.07 4.45 -12.61
CA VAL A 140 -19.52 4.61 -12.78
C VAL A 140 -20.06 3.63 -13.82
N PRO A 141 -19.53 3.59 -15.08
CA PRO A 141 -19.91 2.58 -16.05
C PRO A 141 -19.76 1.13 -15.57
N ILE A 142 -18.71 0.80 -14.81
CA ILE A 142 -18.53 -0.55 -14.25
C ILE A 142 -19.70 -0.89 -13.32
N VAL A 143 -20.00 -0.01 -12.36
CA VAL A 143 -21.08 -0.24 -11.39
C VAL A 143 -22.42 -0.33 -12.10
N GLU A 144 -22.73 0.59 -13.01
CA GLU A 144 -23.98 0.59 -13.78
C GLU A 144 -24.12 -0.66 -14.64
N GLY A 145 -23.05 -1.10 -15.31
CA GLY A 145 -23.05 -2.33 -16.11
C GLY A 145 -23.31 -3.58 -15.27
N LEU A 146 -22.67 -3.70 -14.11
CA LEU A 146 -22.91 -4.80 -13.17
C LEU A 146 -24.35 -4.79 -12.63
N ARG A 147 -24.89 -3.59 -12.36
CA ARG A 147 -26.30 -3.44 -11.93
C ARG A 147 -27.28 -3.81 -13.02
N ALA A 148 -27.02 -3.43 -14.27
CA ALA A 148 -27.86 -3.79 -15.39
C ALA A 148 -27.88 -5.31 -15.63
N GLU A 149 -26.73 -5.97 -15.48
CA GLU A 149 -26.59 -7.42 -15.68
C GLU A 149 -27.21 -8.24 -14.55
N PHE A 150 -26.98 -7.87 -13.28
CA PHE A 150 -27.32 -8.72 -12.13
C PHE A 150 -28.42 -8.15 -11.21
N GLY A 151 -28.83 -6.89 -11.39
CA GLY A 151 -29.80 -6.22 -10.51
C GLY A 151 -29.36 -6.23 -9.04
N ASP A 152 -30.25 -6.72 -8.17
CA ASP A 152 -30.00 -6.96 -6.75
C ASP A 152 -29.68 -8.43 -6.43
N GLY A 153 -29.44 -9.24 -7.48
CA GLY A 153 -29.10 -10.66 -7.35
C GLY A 153 -27.72 -10.91 -6.75
N ILE A 154 -26.85 -9.89 -6.72
CA ILE A 154 -25.53 -9.95 -6.11
C ILE A 154 -25.26 -8.74 -5.20
N THR A 155 -24.36 -8.91 -4.24
CA THR A 155 -23.77 -7.81 -3.46
C THR A 155 -22.45 -7.37 -4.11
N ILE A 156 -22.33 -6.07 -4.40
CA ILE A 156 -21.08 -5.49 -4.93
C ILE A 156 -20.32 -4.84 -3.77
N SER A 157 -19.07 -5.27 -3.56
CA SER A 157 -18.18 -4.76 -2.53
C SER A 157 -17.08 -3.89 -3.14
N LEU A 158 -16.90 -2.69 -2.58
CA LEU A 158 -15.90 -1.70 -2.99
C LEU A 158 -14.85 -1.54 -1.89
N PRO A 159 -13.83 -2.41 -1.83
CA PRO A 159 -12.71 -2.19 -0.93
C PRO A 159 -11.93 -0.92 -1.32
N SER A 160 -11.18 -0.38 -0.37
CA SER A 160 -10.18 0.68 -0.61
C SER A 160 -10.75 1.96 -1.22
N MET A 161 -11.72 2.57 -0.54
CA MET A 161 -12.35 3.82 -0.97
C MET A 161 -11.62 5.06 -0.46
N ARG A 162 -11.67 6.14 -1.24
CA ARG A 162 -11.14 7.44 -0.85
C ARG A 162 -12.10 8.18 0.08
N VAL A 163 -11.55 9.21 0.72
CA VAL A 163 -12.28 10.17 1.54
C VAL A 163 -12.71 11.34 0.66
N ASP A 164 -13.78 11.14 -0.13
CA ASP A 164 -14.42 12.21 -0.91
C ASP A 164 -15.91 11.88 -1.15
N SER A 165 -16.72 12.90 -1.45
CA SER A 165 -18.17 12.77 -1.64
C SER A 165 -18.54 11.93 -2.86
N PHE A 166 -17.72 11.95 -3.91
CA PHE A 166 -17.87 11.06 -5.06
C PHE A 166 -17.84 9.59 -4.64
N SER A 167 -16.85 9.23 -3.82
CA SER A 167 -16.72 7.86 -3.31
C SER A 167 -17.97 7.41 -2.57
N VAL A 168 -18.57 8.29 -1.76
CA VAL A 168 -19.81 7.97 -1.02
C VAL A 168 -20.98 7.69 -1.94
N ARG A 169 -21.15 8.49 -3.01
CA ARG A 169 -22.19 8.27 -4.03
C ARG A 169 -22.03 6.92 -4.74
N ILE A 170 -20.80 6.51 -5.02
CA ILE A 170 -20.55 5.18 -5.62
C ILE A 170 -20.89 4.06 -4.63
N ALA A 171 -20.48 4.20 -3.35
CA ALA A 171 -20.88 3.26 -2.30
C ALA A 171 -22.40 3.14 -2.17
N GLU A 172 -23.12 4.26 -2.31
CA GLU A 172 -24.57 4.28 -2.28
C GLU A 172 -25.17 3.48 -3.44
N ALA A 173 -24.66 3.70 -4.66
CA ALA A 173 -25.13 3.00 -5.86
C ALA A 173 -24.96 1.46 -5.76
N VAL A 174 -23.97 0.97 -5.02
CA VAL A 174 -23.73 -0.47 -4.84
C VAL A 174 -24.36 -1.08 -3.58
N ALA A 175 -24.86 -0.27 -2.65
CA ALA A 175 -25.37 -0.76 -1.37
C ALA A 175 -26.72 -1.48 -1.55
N THR A 176 -26.71 -2.80 -1.72
CA THR A 176 -27.94 -3.61 -1.84
C THR A 176 -28.55 -4.04 -0.53
N ARG A 177 -27.74 -4.21 0.53
CA ARG A 177 -28.18 -4.75 1.84
C ARG A 177 -27.43 -4.05 2.98
N GLY A 178 -28.16 -3.39 3.86
CA GLY A 178 -27.67 -2.91 5.17
C GLY A 178 -26.53 -1.87 5.12
N LYS A 179 -26.86 -0.58 5.19
CA LYS A 179 -25.88 0.52 5.33
C LYS A 179 -25.34 0.62 6.77
N HIS A 180 -24.57 -0.37 7.18
CA HIS A 180 -24.12 -0.45 8.57
C HIS A 180 -22.91 0.44 8.85
N SER A 181 -21.82 0.32 8.09
CA SER A 181 -20.57 1.03 8.37
C SER A 181 -19.88 1.50 7.09
N ILE A 182 -19.33 2.70 7.12
CA ILE A 182 -18.39 3.22 6.11
C ILE A 182 -17.05 3.52 6.78
N THR A 183 -15.96 3.40 6.03
CA THR A 183 -14.59 3.64 6.53
C THR A 183 -13.95 4.75 5.74
N PHE A 184 -13.39 5.74 6.44
CA PHE A 184 -12.57 6.81 5.87
C PHE A 184 -11.14 6.69 6.39
N ALA A 185 -10.16 6.99 5.55
CA ALA A 185 -8.75 6.97 5.93
C ALA A 185 -8.10 8.36 5.71
N PRO A 186 -8.28 9.30 6.67
CA PRO A 186 -7.55 10.57 6.67
C PRO A 186 -6.03 10.38 6.87
N GLU A 187 -5.62 9.30 7.56
CA GLU A 187 -4.23 8.92 7.88
C GLU A 187 -3.50 9.86 8.86
N ALA A 188 -3.82 11.15 8.88
CA ALA A 188 -3.26 12.13 9.81
C ALA A 188 -4.30 13.14 10.30
N GLY A 189 -4.08 13.66 11.52
CA GLY A 189 -5.05 14.51 12.23
C GLY A 189 -5.14 15.96 11.74
N THR A 190 -4.11 16.48 11.08
CA THR A 190 -4.09 17.85 10.53
C THR A 190 -3.83 17.82 9.03
N GLU A 191 -4.27 18.87 8.33
CA GLU A 191 -3.94 19.07 6.91
C GLU A 191 -2.44 19.13 6.67
N ARG A 192 -1.70 19.84 7.54
CA ARG A 192 -0.24 19.93 7.50
C ARG A 192 0.41 18.54 7.44
N LEU A 193 0.07 17.65 8.37
CA LEU A 193 0.66 16.31 8.40
C LEU A 193 0.15 15.45 7.23
N ARG A 194 -1.10 15.63 6.78
CA ARG A 194 -1.60 15.01 5.56
C ARG A 194 -0.81 15.44 4.31
N TRP A 195 -0.43 16.71 4.18
CA TRP A 195 0.44 17.18 3.10
C TRP A 195 1.87 16.64 3.21
N THR A 196 2.41 16.56 4.43
CA THR A 196 3.71 15.92 4.72
C THR A 196 3.74 14.48 4.21
N ILE A 197 2.68 13.70 4.39
CA ILE A 197 2.60 12.32 3.87
C ILE A 197 2.08 12.23 2.43
N ASN A 198 1.84 13.37 1.80
CA ASN A 198 1.24 13.52 0.47
C ASN A 198 -0.13 12.81 0.32
N LYS A 199 -0.98 12.97 1.34
CA LYS A 199 -2.40 12.62 1.32
C LYS A 199 -3.19 13.92 1.10
N ASN A 200 -3.53 14.20 -0.14
CA ASN A 200 -4.20 15.46 -0.52
C ASN A 200 -5.70 15.36 -0.24
N VAL A 201 -6.07 15.40 1.04
CA VAL A 201 -7.46 15.43 1.55
C VAL A 201 -7.55 16.54 2.58
N THR A 202 -8.48 17.48 2.39
CA THR A 202 -8.75 18.57 3.33
C THR A 202 -9.72 18.14 4.43
N ASP A 203 -9.81 18.91 5.51
CA ASP A 203 -10.84 18.71 6.53
C ASP A 203 -12.24 18.85 5.90
N ALA A 204 -12.40 19.80 4.97
CA ALA A 204 -13.65 20.02 4.25
C ALA A 204 -14.07 18.79 3.43
N ASP A 205 -13.14 18.18 2.68
CA ASP A 205 -13.42 16.95 1.91
C ASP A 205 -13.91 15.82 2.82
N LEU A 206 -13.28 15.65 4.00
CA LEU A 206 -13.68 14.65 4.98
C LEU A 206 -15.08 14.94 5.53
N TYR A 207 -15.35 16.16 5.95
CA TYR A 207 -16.64 16.52 6.52
C TYR A 207 -17.77 16.41 5.49
N GLU A 208 -17.54 16.83 4.25
CA GLU A 208 -18.51 16.68 3.15
C GLU A 208 -18.80 15.20 2.88
N ALA A 209 -17.77 14.34 2.80
CA ALA A 209 -17.95 12.91 2.61
C ALA A 209 -18.72 12.26 3.78
N VAL A 210 -18.40 12.65 5.01
CA VAL A 210 -19.08 12.16 6.21
C VAL A 210 -20.54 12.61 6.26
N GLU A 211 -20.80 13.89 6.00
CA GLU A 211 -22.14 14.48 5.89
C GLU A 211 -22.98 13.71 4.87
N ASN A 212 -22.43 13.50 3.67
CA ASN A 212 -23.11 12.74 2.62
C ASN A 212 -23.41 11.30 3.05
N ALA A 213 -22.45 10.63 3.70
CA ALA A 213 -22.66 9.25 4.17
C ALA A 213 -23.77 9.18 5.23
N PHE A 214 -23.79 10.10 6.19
CA PHE A 214 -24.86 10.14 7.19
C PHE A 214 -26.21 10.48 6.55
N ALA A 215 -26.29 11.47 5.66
CA ALA A 215 -27.51 11.81 4.94
C ALA A 215 -28.08 10.61 4.17
N GLN A 216 -27.21 9.74 3.66
CA GLN A 216 -27.59 8.54 2.93
C GLN A 216 -27.91 7.31 3.81
N GLY A 217 -27.95 7.48 5.14
CA GLY A 217 -28.44 6.48 6.07
C GLY A 217 -27.39 5.57 6.69
N TRP A 218 -26.09 5.80 6.45
CA TRP A 218 -25.05 5.12 7.24
C TRP A 218 -25.10 5.62 8.68
N THR A 219 -25.07 4.71 9.65
CA THR A 219 -25.09 5.09 11.08
C THR A 219 -23.75 4.89 11.78
N ASN A 220 -22.79 4.20 11.16
CA ASN A 220 -21.46 3.97 11.73
C ASN A 220 -20.37 4.46 10.77
N VAL A 221 -19.47 5.29 11.29
CA VAL A 221 -18.25 5.75 10.60
C VAL A 221 -17.03 5.21 11.31
N LYS A 222 -16.12 4.60 10.55
CA LYS A 222 -14.77 4.21 11.01
C LYS A 222 -13.75 5.15 10.39
N MET A 223 -12.75 5.57 11.16
CA MET A 223 -11.66 6.40 10.68
C MET A 223 -10.32 5.78 11.01
N TYR A 224 -9.43 5.74 10.01
CA TYR A 224 -8.07 5.21 10.15
C TYR A 224 -7.01 6.30 10.11
N PHE A 225 -6.09 6.23 11.08
CA PHE A 225 -4.97 7.14 11.25
C PHE A 225 -3.68 6.35 11.51
N MET A 226 -2.55 6.98 11.26
CA MET A 226 -1.24 6.50 11.70
C MET A 226 -0.69 7.41 12.81
N VAL A 227 0.05 6.83 13.74
CA VAL A 227 0.77 7.55 14.80
C VAL A 227 2.27 7.27 14.67
N GLY A 228 3.11 8.27 14.92
CA GLY A 228 4.56 8.16 14.76
C GLY A 228 5.08 8.62 13.41
N GLN A 229 4.30 9.39 12.66
CA GLN A 229 4.67 9.82 11.31
C GLN A 229 5.85 10.82 11.32
N PRO A 230 6.64 10.92 10.22
CA PRO A 230 7.69 11.93 10.13
C PRO A 230 7.14 13.35 10.34
N THR A 231 7.83 14.15 11.15
CA THR A 231 7.42 15.52 11.54
C THR A 231 6.12 15.63 12.36
N GLU A 232 5.56 14.51 12.86
CA GLU A 232 4.35 14.52 13.69
C GLU A 232 4.59 15.24 15.04
N THR A 233 3.76 16.23 15.32
CA THR A 233 3.73 17.03 16.55
C THR A 233 2.55 16.61 17.43
N HIS A 234 2.50 17.16 18.64
CA HIS A 234 1.35 16.93 19.53
C HIS A 234 0.05 17.49 18.92
N GLU A 235 0.11 18.64 18.26
CA GLU A 235 -1.05 19.26 17.58
C GLU A 235 -1.69 18.32 16.55
N ASP A 236 -0.89 17.50 15.85
CA ASP A 236 -1.45 16.53 14.91
C ASP A 236 -2.21 15.40 15.62
N ILE A 237 -1.77 15.01 16.82
CA ILE A 237 -2.46 14.03 17.65
C ILE A 237 -3.77 14.62 18.18
N GLU A 238 -3.77 15.89 18.61
CA GLU A 238 -5.01 16.60 18.99
C GLU A 238 -5.95 16.79 17.79
N GLY A 239 -5.39 16.95 16.59
CA GLY A 239 -6.11 17.00 15.32
C GLY A 239 -6.98 15.76 15.11
N ILE A 240 -6.47 14.56 15.43
CA ILE A 240 -7.27 13.31 15.34
C ILE A 240 -8.53 13.41 16.22
N VAL A 241 -8.39 13.91 17.44
CA VAL A 241 -9.51 14.10 18.38
C VAL A 241 -10.50 15.13 17.83
N THR A 242 -9.98 16.23 17.26
CA THR A 242 -10.79 17.31 16.69
C THR A 242 -11.63 16.81 15.51
N LEU A 243 -11.03 16.09 14.56
CA LEU A 243 -11.72 15.47 13.44
C LEU A 243 -12.80 14.50 13.92
N ALA A 244 -12.46 13.61 14.86
CA ALA A 244 -13.38 12.60 15.38
C ALA A 244 -14.56 13.20 16.14
N ARG A 245 -14.33 14.27 16.91
CA ARG A 245 -15.38 15.02 17.57
C ARG A 245 -16.32 15.64 16.53
N ARG A 246 -15.78 16.31 15.51
CA ARG A 246 -16.61 16.96 14.48
C ARG A 246 -17.43 15.95 13.67
N VAL A 247 -16.82 14.84 13.27
CA VAL A 247 -17.53 13.72 12.61
C VAL A 247 -18.65 13.15 13.50
N ARG A 248 -18.43 13.09 14.81
CA ARG A 248 -19.48 12.65 15.74
C ARG A 248 -20.62 13.65 15.89
N GLU A 249 -20.33 14.94 15.89
CA GLU A 249 -21.33 16.01 15.90
C GLU A 249 -22.21 15.92 14.65
N ILE A 250 -21.60 15.87 13.46
CA ILE A 250 -22.30 15.67 12.18
C ILE A 250 -23.21 14.44 12.26
N GLY A 251 -22.68 13.29 12.69
CA GLY A 251 -23.50 12.09 12.80
C GLY A 251 -24.69 12.25 13.75
N ARG A 252 -24.54 13.01 14.85
CA ARG A 252 -25.64 13.29 15.79
C ARG A 252 -26.70 14.22 15.21
N GLU A 253 -26.30 15.17 14.37
CA GLU A 253 -27.23 16.06 13.65
C GLU A 253 -28.18 15.25 12.75
N HIS A 254 -27.68 14.18 12.11
CA HIS A 254 -28.49 13.31 11.24
C HIS A 254 -29.24 12.19 11.97
N HIS A 255 -28.59 11.49 12.91
CA HIS A 255 -29.11 10.23 13.49
C HIS A 255 -29.20 10.22 15.01
N GLY A 256 -28.94 11.36 15.66
CA GLY A 256 -28.94 11.47 17.12
C GLY A 256 -28.03 10.46 17.79
N GLY A 257 -28.53 9.75 18.81
CA GLY A 257 -27.77 8.74 19.56
C GLY A 257 -27.39 7.48 18.75
N ARG A 258 -27.96 7.28 17.56
CA ARG A 258 -27.66 6.11 16.72
C ARG A 258 -26.34 6.24 15.97
N ALA A 259 -25.85 7.45 15.75
CA ALA A 259 -24.55 7.66 15.11
C ALA A 259 -23.40 7.16 15.99
N ARG A 260 -22.56 6.30 15.42
CA ARG A 260 -21.34 5.80 16.08
C ARG A 260 -20.11 6.15 15.25
N VAL A 261 -19.06 6.56 15.95
CA VAL A 261 -17.76 6.87 15.36
C VAL A 261 -16.72 6.00 16.04
N ARG A 262 -15.88 5.35 15.25
CA ARG A 262 -14.72 4.58 15.71
C ARG A 262 -13.47 5.11 15.05
N VAL A 263 -12.44 5.35 15.85
CA VAL A 263 -11.09 5.66 15.40
C VAL A 263 -10.23 4.41 15.61
N SER A 264 -9.43 4.06 14.60
CA SER A 264 -8.35 3.09 14.78
C SER A 264 -7.02 3.69 14.35
N THR A 265 -5.98 3.50 15.16
CA THR A 265 -4.62 3.94 14.85
C THR A 265 -3.68 2.75 14.63
N SER A 266 -2.91 2.79 13.56
CA SER A 266 -1.72 1.95 13.40
C SER A 266 -0.45 2.73 13.77
N ASN A 267 0.64 2.03 14.04
CA ASN A 267 1.93 2.65 14.22
C ASN A 267 2.59 2.86 12.86
N PHE A 268 3.22 4.01 12.64
CA PHE A 268 3.94 4.27 11.40
C PHE A 268 5.16 3.36 11.29
N ILE A 269 5.27 2.64 10.17
CA ILE A 269 6.38 1.71 9.90
C ILE A 269 7.07 2.12 8.60
N PRO A 270 8.35 2.50 8.64
CA PRO A 270 9.10 2.83 7.43
C PRO A 270 9.21 1.59 6.51
N LYS A 271 8.82 1.74 5.25
CA LYS A 271 8.84 0.64 4.27
C LYS A 271 9.90 0.85 3.19
N ALA A 272 10.50 -0.25 2.75
CA ALA A 272 11.40 -0.29 1.61
C ALA A 272 10.75 0.31 0.34
N HIS A 273 11.55 0.99 -0.48
CA HIS A 273 11.11 1.60 -1.74
C HIS A 273 10.00 2.67 -1.60
N THR A 274 9.96 3.35 -0.46
CA THR A 274 9.09 4.51 -0.24
C THR A 274 9.93 5.76 -0.01
N PRO A 275 9.40 6.97 -0.22
CA PRO A 275 10.05 8.18 0.26
C PRO A 275 10.35 8.15 1.76
N PHE A 276 9.58 7.39 2.55
CA PHE A 276 9.83 7.25 3.99
C PHE A 276 10.82 6.15 4.36
N GLN A 277 11.54 5.57 3.39
CA GLN A 277 12.64 4.65 3.70
C GLN A 277 13.79 5.29 4.51
N TRP A 278 13.87 6.63 4.53
CA TRP A 278 14.79 7.41 5.37
C TRP A 278 14.23 7.81 6.74
N ALA A 279 12.95 7.52 7.03
CA ALA A 279 12.39 7.80 8.34
C ALA A 279 12.86 6.75 9.38
N ALA A 280 13.10 7.17 10.62
CA ALA A 280 13.14 6.25 11.76
C ALA A 280 11.71 5.92 12.21
N GLN A 281 11.52 4.73 12.80
CA GLN A 281 10.28 4.46 13.55
C GLN A 281 10.33 5.18 14.90
N ALA A 282 9.22 5.72 15.35
CA ALA A 282 9.09 6.25 16.70
C ALA A 282 9.23 5.13 17.75
N ARG A 283 9.88 5.43 18.87
CA ARG A 283 10.08 4.44 19.94
C ARG A 283 8.75 4.09 20.65
N PRO A 284 8.62 2.88 21.22
CA PRO A 284 7.41 2.41 21.88
C PRO A 284 6.91 3.30 23.02
N ASP A 285 7.80 3.93 23.78
CA ASP A 285 7.45 4.88 24.85
C ASP A 285 6.74 6.11 24.30
N VAL A 286 7.23 6.68 23.19
CA VAL A 286 6.61 7.82 22.51
C VAL A 286 5.24 7.43 21.93
N LEU A 287 5.16 6.30 21.23
CA LEU A 287 3.91 5.79 20.65
C LEU A 287 2.87 5.52 21.74
N ARG A 288 3.27 4.88 22.84
CA ARG A 288 2.40 4.58 23.98
C ARG A 288 1.83 5.85 24.61
N GLN A 289 2.65 6.88 24.83
CA GLN A 289 2.18 8.16 25.36
C GLN A 289 1.10 8.78 24.47
N ARG A 290 1.31 8.76 23.14
CA ARG A 290 0.33 9.28 22.15
C ARG A 290 -0.97 8.48 22.15
N HIS A 291 -0.91 7.15 22.19
CA HIS A 291 -2.11 6.30 22.25
C HIS A 291 -2.87 6.46 23.57
N LEU A 292 -2.19 6.60 24.71
CA LEU A 292 -2.84 6.86 26.00
C LEU A 292 -3.57 8.20 26.01
N TYR A 293 -2.96 9.25 25.45
CA TYR A 293 -3.63 10.53 25.25
C TYR A 293 -4.89 10.37 24.37
N LEU A 294 -4.78 9.72 23.21
CA LEU A 294 -5.91 9.51 22.30
C LEU A 294 -7.04 8.71 22.97
N ARG A 295 -6.71 7.67 23.74
CA ARG A 295 -7.70 6.89 24.51
C ARG A 295 -8.51 7.79 25.43
N ASP A 296 -7.83 8.63 26.21
CA ASP A 296 -8.50 9.45 27.22
C ASP A 296 -9.28 10.60 26.59
N ALA A 297 -8.74 11.21 25.52
CA ALA A 297 -9.39 12.30 24.80
C ALA A 297 -10.60 11.82 23.98
N LEU A 298 -10.48 10.75 23.19
CA LEU A 298 -11.57 10.22 22.36
C LEU A 298 -12.71 9.64 23.20
N LYS A 299 -12.40 9.06 24.37
CA LYS A 299 -13.41 8.62 25.34
C LYS A 299 -14.31 9.77 25.78
N LYS A 300 -13.75 10.96 26.05
CA LYS A 300 -14.52 12.16 26.42
C LYS A 300 -15.42 12.64 25.28
N CYS A 301 -15.06 12.37 24.03
CA CYS A 301 -15.87 12.67 22.85
C CYS A 301 -16.91 11.59 22.51
N GLY A 302 -17.00 10.50 23.29
CA GLY A 302 -17.89 9.38 23.00
C GLY A 302 -17.50 8.58 21.74
N VAL A 303 -16.23 8.67 21.32
CA VAL A 303 -15.68 7.97 20.15
C VAL A 303 -15.02 6.66 20.61
N GLN A 304 -15.30 5.56 19.91
CA GLN A 304 -14.64 4.28 20.16
C GLN A 304 -13.20 4.35 19.63
N PHE A 305 -12.25 3.81 20.37
CA PHE A 305 -10.84 3.84 19.98
C PHE A 305 -10.19 2.47 20.10
N THR A 306 -9.40 2.11 19.10
CA THR A 306 -8.54 0.91 19.08
C THR A 306 -7.18 1.31 18.53
N TRP A 307 -6.09 0.78 19.06
CA TRP A 307 -4.75 1.05 18.52
C TRP A 307 -3.95 -0.23 18.36
N GLU A 308 -2.93 -0.18 17.52
CA GLU A 308 -1.91 -1.21 17.37
C GLU A 308 -0.86 -1.13 18.49
N ASP A 309 -0.51 -2.28 19.05
CA ASP A 309 0.52 -2.40 20.09
C ASP A 309 1.90 -1.88 19.58
N PRO A 310 2.53 -0.89 20.24
CA PRO A 310 3.83 -0.38 19.86
C PRO A 310 4.95 -1.44 19.78
N GLU A 311 4.94 -2.45 20.66
CA GLU A 311 5.92 -3.52 20.67
C GLU A 311 5.78 -4.44 19.46
N HIS A 312 4.56 -4.69 18.98
CA HIS A 312 4.33 -5.46 17.76
C HIS A 312 4.89 -4.71 16.54
N SER A 313 4.71 -3.39 16.52
CA SER A 313 5.18 -2.56 15.42
C SER A 313 6.71 -2.53 15.30
N LEU A 314 7.45 -2.77 16.39
CA LEU A 314 8.92 -2.89 16.36
C LEU A 314 9.34 -4.10 15.52
N LEU A 315 8.76 -5.28 15.78
CA LEU A 315 9.08 -6.48 15.00
C LEU A 315 8.78 -6.24 13.51
N GLU A 316 7.63 -5.65 13.20
CA GLU A 316 7.28 -5.35 11.81
C GLU A 316 8.27 -4.38 11.16
N ALA A 317 8.72 -3.34 11.85
CA ALA A 317 9.72 -2.41 11.33
C ALA A 317 11.09 -3.07 11.08
N VAL A 318 11.54 -3.94 12.00
CA VAL A 318 12.76 -4.73 11.84
C VAL A 318 12.66 -5.58 10.58
N LEU A 319 11.59 -6.38 10.45
CA LEU A 319 11.39 -7.26 9.29
C LEU A 319 11.21 -6.47 7.98
N SER A 320 10.57 -5.31 8.02
CA SER A 320 10.33 -4.44 6.85
C SER A 320 11.62 -3.80 6.31
N ARG A 321 12.62 -3.60 7.17
CA ARG A 321 13.88 -2.92 6.84
C ARG A 321 15.10 -3.85 6.81
N GLY A 322 14.87 -5.14 7.04
CA GLY A 322 15.89 -6.15 7.21
C GLY A 322 16.84 -6.35 6.03
N ASP A 323 18.04 -6.83 6.34
CA ASP A 323 19.01 -7.32 5.37
C ASP A 323 19.19 -8.85 5.45
N ARG A 324 20.23 -9.37 4.79
CA ARG A 324 20.53 -10.81 4.74
C ARG A 324 20.69 -11.46 6.11
N ARG A 325 21.13 -10.70 7.12
CA ARG A 325 21.41 -11.21 8.46
C ARG A 325 20.13 -11.58 9.20
N LEU A 326 19.02 -10.86 8.97
CA LEU A 326 17.71 -11.17 9.58
C LEU A 326 17.21 -12.57 9.23
N GLY A 327 17.60 -13.15 8.09
CA GLY A 327 17.23 -14.52 7.74
C GLY A 327 17.63 -15.54 8.81
N LYS A 328 18.75 -15.32 9.52
CA LYS A 328 19.18 -16.17 10.64
C LYS A 328 18.27 -15.99 11.86
N ALA A 329 17.89 -14.76 12.19
CA ALA A 329 16.99 -14.46 13.30
C ALA A 329 15.59 -15.03 13.06
N ILE A 330 15.03 -14.86 11.85
CA ILE A 330 13.73 -15.44 11.48
C ILE A 330 13.75 -16.97 11.61
N HIS A 331 14.81 -17.62 11.12
CA HIS A 331 14.95 -19.07 11.23
C HIS A 331 15.03 -19.53 12.69
N ARG A 332 15.79 -18.83 13.54
CA ARG A 332 15.89 -19.12 14.98
C ARG A 332 14.58 -18.91 15.73
N ALA A 333 13.88 -17.80 15.45
CA ALA A 333 12.58 -17.54 16.04
C ALA A 333 11.59 -18.68 15.73
N TRP A 334 11.57 -19.15 14.47
CA TRP A 334 10.78 -20.32 14.07
C TRP A 334 11.21 -21.60 14.81
N GLN A 335 12.51 -21.87 14.95
CA GLN A 335 13.02 -23.01 15.72
C GLN A 335 12.63 -22.94 17.20
N ALA A 336 12.56 -21.73 17.76
CA ALA A 336 12.08 -21.45 19.12
C ALA A 336 10.54 -21.47 19.22
N GLY A 337 9.83 -21.73 18.12
CA GLY A 337 8.37 -21.93 18.10
C GLY A 337 7.55 -20.69 17.72
N ALA A 338 8.16 -19.58 17.29
CA ALA A 338 7.41 -18.44 16.75
C ALA A 338 6.62 -18.85 15.51
N ARG A 339 5.29 -18.77 15.61
CA ARG A 339 4.31 -19.16 14.58
C ARG A 339 3.04 -18.34 14.81
N PHE A 340 2.40 -17.91 13.72
CA PHE A 340 1.16 -17.13 13.79
C PHE A 340 1.32 -15.81 14.57
N ASP A 341 2.48 -15.17 14.52
CA ASP A 341 2.77 -13.91 15.25
C ASP A 341 1.85 -12.73 14.88
N ALA A 342 1.07 -12.84 13.79
CA ALA A 342 0.04 -11.87 13.43
C ALA A 342 -1.19 -11.90 14.36
N TRP A 343 -1.38 -12.99 15.12
CA TRP A 343 -2.42 -13.14 16.13
C TRP A 343 -1.84 -12.81 17.49
N HIS A 344 -2.44 -11.86 18.20
CA HIS A 344 -1.91 -11.35 19.47
C HIS A 344 -1.72 -12.46 20.51
N GLU A 345 -2.59 -13.46 20.55
CA GLU A 345 -2.50 -14.61 21.45
C GLU A 345 -1.32 -15.56 21.16
N HIS A 346 -0.67 -15.43 20.01
CA HIS A 346 0.46 -16.24 19.59
C HIS A 346 1.78 -15.47 19.54
N TYR A 347 1.72 -14.14 19.63
CA TYR A 347 2.89 -13.29 19.65
C TYR A 347 3.68 -13.47 20.96
N ASP A 348 4.98 -13.77 20.83
CA ASP A 348 5.90 -13.96 21.95
C ASP A 348 7.20 -13.18 21.68
N TRP A 349 7.23 -11.93 22.13
CA TRP A 349 8.39 -11.05 22.00
C TRP A 349 9.69 -11.62 22.60
N PRO A 350 9.68 -12.23 23.81
CA PRO A 350 10.87 -12.90 24.35
C PRO A 350 11.52 -13.93 23.41
N ARG A 351 10.75 -14.66 22.59
CA ARG A 351 11.33 -15.56 21.57
C ARG A 351 12.11 -14.80 20.51
N TRP A 352 11.57 -13.69 20.03
CA TRP A 352 12.22 -12.84 19.03
C TRP A 352 13.47 -12.18 19.59
N GLN A 353 13.44 -11.68 20.83
CA GLN A 353 14.61 -11.11 21.49
C GLN A 353 15.77 -12.11 21.54
N ARG A 354 15.53 -13.34 22.02
CA ARG A 354 16.55 -14.41 22.02
C ARG A 354 17.06 -14.70 20.61
N ALA A 355 16.18 -14.78 19.62
CA ALA A 355 16.57 -15.05 18.24
C ALA A 355 17.46 -13.94 17.63
N PHE A 356 17.22 -12.67 18.00
CA PHE A 356 18.06 -11.54 17.62
C PHE A 356 19.43 -11.61 18.33
N GLU A 357 19.44 -11.82 19.65
CA GLU A 357 20.66 -11.96 20.45
C GLU A 357 21.57 -13.09 19.95
N GLU A 358 21.02 -14.29 19.74
CA GLU A 358 21.76 -15.44 19.19
C GLU A 358 22.23 -15.23 17.75
N SER A 359 21.63 -14.28 17.04
CA SER A 359 22.05 -13.87 15.71
C SER A 359 23.06 -12.72 15.71
N GLY A 360 23.38 -12.15 16.89
CA GLY A 360 24.24 -10.97 17.04
C GLY A 360 23.63 -9.73 16.38
N LEU A 361 22.31 -9.60 16.41
CA LEU A 361 21.58 -8.50 15.78
C LEU A 361 20.87 -7.66 16.83
N ASP A 362 21.00 -6.35 16.70
CA ASP A 362 20.23 -5.40 17.48
C ASP A 362 18.97 -4.99 16.69
N PRO A 363 17.75 -5.32 17.15
CA PRO A 363 16.52 -4.90 16.49
C PRO A 363 16.36 -3.37 16.45
N GLU A 364 16.84 -2.66 17.48
CA GLU A 364 16.74 -1.20 17.53
C GLU A 364 17.54 -0.53 16.42
N TRP A 365 18.70 -1.07 16.07
CA TRP A 365 19.52 -0.62 14.96
C TRP A 365 18.75 -0.63 13.62
N TYR A 366 17.87 -1.60 13.41
CA TYR A 366 17.04 -1.66 12.19
C TYR A 366 15.90 -0.65 12.24
N ALA A 367 15.18 -0.56 13.36
CA ALA A 367 13.94 0.20 13.47
C ALA A 367 14.13 1.70 13.71
N TYR A 368 15.02 2.08 14.64
CA TYR A 368 15.11 3.45 15.16
C TYR A 368 16.23 4.27 14.53
N ARG A 369 17.07 3.66 13.71
CA ARG A 369 18.10 4.39 12.97
C ARG A 369 17.47 5.30 11.91
N GLU A 370 17.90 6.55 11.90
CA GLU A 370 17.68 7.48 10.79
C GLU A 370 18.82 7.33 9.77
N PRO A 371 18.55 6.78 8.57
CA PRO A 371 19.57 6.63 7.53
C PRO A 371 19.94 7.98 6.90
N GLY A 372 21.22 8.16 6.59
CA GLY A 372 21.69 9.29 5.81
C GLY A 372 21.15 9.26 4.37
N LEU A 373 21.03 10.42 3.72
CA LEU A 373 20.50 10.51 2.34
C LEU A 373 21.35 9.78 1.29
N GLN A 374 22.61 9.49 1.60
CA GLN A 374 23.53 8.74 0.73
C GLN A 374 23.75 7.29 1.21
N ASP A 375 23.10 6.88 2.30
CA ASP A 375 23.17 5.50 2.74
C ASP A 375 22.51 4.59 1.70
N ARG A 376 23.13 3.42 1.50
CA ARG A 376 22.55 2.36 0.68
C ARG A 376 21.67 1.47 1.55
N PHE A 377 20.56 1.04 0.99
CA PHE A 377 19.62 0.15 1.64
C PHE A 377 19.82 -1.30 1.22
N PRO A 378 19.33 -2.27 2.02
CA PRO A 378 19.38 -3.70 1.68
C PRO A 378 18.67 -4.08 0.37
N TRP A 379 17.82 -3.18 -0.15
CA TRP A 379 17.08 -3.32 -1.41
C TRP A 379 17.58 -2.40 -2.53
N SER A 380 18.70 -1.69 -2.37
CA SER A 380 19.20 -0.74 -3.39
C SER A 380 19.56 -1.41 -4.74
N HIS A 381 19.86 -2.71 -4.74
CA HIS A 381 20.08 -3.49 -5.97
C HIS A 381 18.77 -3.93 -6.65
N ILE A 382 17.60 -3.62 -6.08
CA ILE A 382 16.29 -3.89 -6.68
C ILE A 382 15.76 -2.58 -7.29
N ASN A 383 15.45 -2.60 -8.58
CA ASN A 383 14.87 -1.47 -9.29
C ASN A 383 13.38 -1.71 -9.52
N ILE A 384 12.53 -0.94 -8.82
CA ILE A 384 11.07 -1.01 -8.94
C ILE A 384 10.50 -0.09 -10.03
N GLY A 385 11.35 0.58 -10.81
CA GLY A 385 11.00 1.59 -11.82
C GLY A 385 11.00 3.00 -11.28
N VAL A 386 10.58 3.18 -10.02
CA VAL A 386 10.69 4.46 -9.33
C VAL A 386 12.17 4.72 -8.98
N THR A 387 12.70 5.88 -9.36
CA THR A 387 14.10 6.23 -9.14
C THR A 387 14.35 6.62 -7.69
N GLU A 388 15.55 6.33 -7.21
CA GLU A 388 15.98 6.77 -5.87
C GLU A 388 16.00 8.30 -5.75
N SER A 389 16.33 9.02 -6.84
CA SER A 389 16.28 10.49 -6.87
C SER A 389 14.87 11.03 -6.66
N TYR A 390 13.85 10.39 -7.23
CA TYR A 390 12.45 10.75 -6.98
C TYR A 390 12.07 10.50 -5.51
N LEU A 391 12.38 9.31 -4.97
CA LEU A 391 12.09 8.99 -3.57
C LEU A 391 12.77 9.98 -2.61
N ARG A 392 14.03 10.35 -2.89
CA ARG A 392 14.79 11.32 -2.12
C ARG A 392 14.18 12.73 -2.23
N GLY A 393 13.74 13.12 -3.42
CA GLY A 393 13.03 14.39 -3.63
C GLY A 393 11.73 14.47 -2.80
N GLU A 394 10.93 13.41 -2.80
CA GLU A 394 9.72 13.32 -1.99
C GLU A 394 10.00 13.31 -0.48
N TRP A 395 11.08 12.68 -0.04
CA TRP A 395 11.54 12.78 1.35
C TRP A 395 11.87 14.23 1.72
N LEU A 396 12.60 14.95 0.88
CA LEU A 396 12.93 16.35 1.15
C LEU A 396 11.67 17.25 1.16
N LYS A 397 10.68 16.98 0.30
CA LYS A 397 9.38 17.68 0.33
C LYS A 397 8.61 17.42 1.63
N THR A 398 8.71 16.20 2.18
CA THR A 398 8.12 15.83 3.49
C THR A 398 8.60 16.78 4.58
N LEU A 399 9.91 17.02 4.62
CA LEU A 399 10.53 17.91 5.63
C LEU A 399 10.13 19.38 5.46
N ARG A 400 9.65 19.76 4.28
CA ARG A 400 9.16 21.12 3.98
C ARG A 400 7.62 21.23 4.01
N GLY A 401 6.89 20.13 4.23
CA GLY A 401 5.43 20.11 4.16
C GLY A 401 4.87 20.36 2.74
N GLU A 402 5.67 20.16 1.70
CA GLU A 402 5.27 20.40 0.31
C GLU A 402 4.45 19.24 -0.25
N GLN A 403 3.42 19.55 -1.03
CA GLN A 403 2.61 18.56 -1.73
C GLN A 403 3.22 18.16 -3.07
N THR A 404 2.85 16.97 -3.53
CA THR A 404 3.09 16.48 -4.88
C THR A 404 1.75 16.19 -5.55
N PRO A 405 1.45 16.83 -6.70
CA PRO A 405 0.16 16.67 -7.35
C PRO A 405 -0.03 15.26 -7.90
N ASP A 406 -1.29 14.86 -8.07
CA ASP A 406 -1.64 13.60 -8.71
C ASP A 406 -1.40 13.66 -10.22
N CYS A 407 -0.38 12.94 -10.69
CA CYS A 407 -0.01 12.85 -12.10
C CYS A 407 -1.07 12.19 -13.02
N HIS A 408 -2.18 11.68 -12.48
CA HIS A 408 -3.33 11.31 -13.29
C HIS A 408 -4.10 12.53 -13.80
N LYS A 409 -4.16 13.60 -13.01
CA LYS A 409 -4.88 14.84 -13.36
C LYS A 409 -3.92 15.97 -13.77
N GLN A 410 -2.65 15.84 -13.42
CA GLN A 410 -1.60 16.84 -13.61
C GLN A 410 -0.44 16.26 -14.44
N PRO A 411 0.53 17.08 -14.88
CA PRO A 411 1.69 16.60 -15.62
C PRO A 411 2.51 15.54 -14.87
N CYS A 412 3.31 14.76 -15.61
CA CYS A 412 4.11 13.67 -15.06
C CYS A 412 5.05 14.13 -13.92
N ASN A 413 5.08 13.38 -12.81
CA ASN A 413 5.97 13.65 -11.68
C ASN A 413 7.43 13.18 -11.89
N VAL A 414 7.76 12.64 -13.07
CA VAL A 414 9.10 12.16 -13.46
C VAL A 414 9.66 11.14 -12.47
N CYS A 415 8.80 10.21 -12.00
CA CYS A 415 9.18 9.24 -10.98
C CYS A 415 10.14 8.15 -11.47
N GLY A 416 10.32 8.00 -12.79
CA GLY A 416 11.16 7.00 -13.44
C GLY A 416 10.38 5.97 -14.27
N VAL A 417 9.11 5.75 -13.92
CA VAL A 417 8.23 4.77 -14.59
C VAL A 417 7.87 5.21 -16.01
N GLN A 418 7.90 6.51 -16.32
CA GLN A 418 7.69 7.00 -17.69
C GLN A 418 8.72 6.47 -18.69
N ASN A 419 9.86 5.97 -18.23
CA ASN A 419 10.87 5.35 -19.09
C ASN A 419 10.59 3.87 -19.38
N GLN A 420 9.48 3.31 -18.88
CA GLN A 420 9.15 1.88 -18.97
C GLN A 420 8.06 1.58 -20.02
N ASN A 421 7.87 2.47 -21.00
CA ASN A 421 6.94 2.32 -22.14
C ASN A 421 5.47 2.06 -21.75
N ALA A 422 5.00 2.65 -20.65
CA ALA A 422 3.58 2.66 -20.31
C ALA A 422 2.91 3.86 -20.98
N ASP A 423 1.96 3.62 -21.88
CA ASP A 423 1.38 4.65 -22.76
C ASP A 423 0.85 5.87 -21.99
N ASP A 424 0.10 5.67 -20.90
CA ASP A 424 -0.39 6.78 -20.07
C ASP A 424 0.77 7.60 -19.47
N CYS A 425 1.83 6.94 -19.00
CA CYS A 425 3.00 7.62 -18.46
C CYS A 425 3.80 8.40 -19.52
N LEU A 426 3.88 7.87 -20.75
CA LEU A 426 4.54 8.54 -21.87
C LEU A 426 3.76 9.80 -22.27
N ASN A 427 2.45 9.68 -22.46
CA ASN A 427 1.58 10.81 -22.81
C ASN A 427 1.68 11.94 -21.76
N ARG A 428 1.65 11.58 -20.48
CA ARG A 428 1.81 12.57 -19.38
C ARG A 428 3.19 13.21 -19.33
N PHE A 429 4.22 12.48 -19.75
CA PHE A 429 5.58 13.02 -19.80
C PHE A 429 5.74 13.97 -20.99
N ASP A 430 5.18 13.64 -22.15
CA ASP A 430 5.13 14.52 -23.32
C ASP A 430 4.38 15.83 -22.99
N LEU A 431 3.26 15.77 -22.25
CA LEU A 431 2.58 16.97 -21.74
C LEU A 431 3.51 17.86 -20.89
N ARG A 432 4.30 17.26 -19.99
CA ARG A 432 5.27 18.00 -19.18
C ARG A 432 6.40 18.60 -20.01
N LEU A 433 6.87 17.89 -21.04
CA LEU A 433 7.90 18.39 -21.96
C LEU A 433 7.37 19.61 -22.72
N ALA A 434 6.12 19.56 -23.19
CA ALA A 434 5.46 20.67 -23.86
C ALA A 434 5.39 21.93 -22.96
N GLU A 435 5.06 21.78 -21.66
CA GLU A 435 5.08 22.91 -20.70
C GLU A 435 6.46 23.58 -20.58
N HIS A 436 7.53 22.86 -20.92
CA HIS A 436 8.92 23.36 -20.88
C HIS A 436 9.49 23.63 -22.28
N GLY A 437 8.65 23.69 -23.32
CA GLY A 437 9.07 23.96 -24.71
C GLY A 437 9.96 22.86 -25.31
N LYS A 438 9.86 21.62 -24.84
CA LYS A 438 10.65 20.47 -25.31
C LYS A 438 9.82 19.55 -26.22
N PRO A 439 10.45 18.92 -27.23
CA PRO A 439 9.77 17.96 -28.09
C PRO A 439 9.38 16.69 -27.31
N PRO A 440 8.40 15.91 -27.80
CA PRO A 440 8.05 14.61 -27.22
C PRO A 440 9.20 13.61 -27.30
N VAL A 441 9.13 12.56 -26.48
CA VAL A 441 10.19 11.55 -26.39
C VAL A 441 10.22 10.67 -27.64
N ASP A 442 11.43 10.40 -28.17
CA ASP A 442 11.62 9.33 -29.15
C ASP A 442 11.42 7.95 -28.49
N ARG A 443 10.46 7.20 -29.02
CA ARG A 443 10.02 5.90 -28.48
C ARG A 443 10.79 4.73 -29.10
N SER A 444 11.67 4.97 -30.07
CA SER A 444 12.39 3.93 -30.84
C SER A 444 13.29 3.02 -30.00
N GLY A 445 13.80 3.50 -28.86
CA GLY A 445 14.71 2.77 -27.96
C GLY A 445 14.11 2.31 -26.62
N LEU A 446 12.80 2.51 -26.41
CA LEU A 446 12.15 2.06 -25.17
C LEU A 446 12.05 0.52 -25.15
N ILE A 447 12.20 -0.05 -23.95
CA ILE A 447 12.16 -1.51 -23.75
C ILE A 447 10.81 -2.02 -24.25
N LYS A 448 10.84 -2.80 -25.34
CA LYS A 448 9.65 -3.43 -25.90
C LYS A 448 9.04 -4.40 -24.87
N PRO A 449 7.70 -4.52 -24.80
CA PRO A 449 7.05 -5.48 -23.93
C PRO A 449 7.64 -6.86 -24.14
N ILE A 450 7.86 -7.60 -23.05
CA ILE A 450 8.03 -9.04 -23.18
C ILE A 450 6.65 -9.59 -23.52
N GLU A 451 6.55 -10.31 -24.63
CA GLU A 451 5.44 -11.22 -24.88
C GLU A 451 5.45 -12.27 -23.76
N LEU A 452 4.74 -11.97 -22.68
CA LEU A 452 4.45 -12.95 -21.65
C LEU A 452 3.43 -13.89 -22.29
N PHE A 453 3.86 -15.13 -22.51
CA PHE A 453 3.10 -16.27 -23.07
C PHE A 453 3.17 -16.46 -24.60
N SER A 454 4.36 -16.82 -25.08
CA SER A 454 4.52 -17.89 -26.09
C SER A 454 5.11 -19.14 -25.42
N LEU A 455 4.45 -19.63 -24.36
CA LEU A 455 4.63 -21.01 -23.93
C LEU A 455 3.61 -21.83 -24.73
N GLY A 456 4.03 -22.26 -25.91
CA GLY A 456 3.33 -23.26 -26.72
C GLY A 456 3.33 -24.64 -26.07
#